data_AF-R9K8I8-F1
#
_entry.id   AF-R9K8I8-F1
#
_cell.length_a   1.000
_cell.length_b   1.000
_cell.length_c   1.000
_cell.angle_alpha   90.00
_cell.angle_beta   90.00
_cell.angle_gamma   90.00
#
_symmetry.space_group_name_H-M   'P 1'
#
loop_
_entity.id
_entity.type
_entity.pdbx_description
1 polymer ?
#
loop_
_entity_poly.entity_id
_entity_poly.type
_entity_poly.pdbx_seq_one_letter_code
_entity_poly.pdbx_strand_id
1 'polypeptide(L)'
;MNELQTSLTHYQVKKENGAITVLANKPICVCDHFWDCMNEEWVFAVKCDDGQSRYHIDYLFLDKNFELLNALTEDKGVNPQFLTAQDNTAWVSLSSTSTEREGEIVLPLQNRFRITKEIVRKDLGMDAIFCLNNQCCSYQIDLFNHKKYDKLFVYQFDKNGLYKTRKQYILENIWNGYPTVTRDKCFVTCGKWSNSLCTIHVLEIDENGNILSDWKSEAIADMNSVFLLSYSDTKMEFITFHENHVDYLVYSFEGILLSRKIIYQVETNINLIEKTQIMGRVKAVHCVVSGDVQHFAKNVMLVLGNNTVDVYEAEEGYFPSLLDDSHLLFAPISRIENIACSFKIVII
;
A
#
# COMPACT_ATOMS: atom_id res chain seq x y z
N MET A 1 -4.11 -4.85 -28.58
CA MET A 1 -4.93 -3.78 -27.98
C MET A 1 -4.37 -2.43 -28.39
N ASN A 2 -5.11 -1.33 -28.23
CA ASN A 2 -4.56 0.00 -28.51
C ASN A 2 -3.52 0.38 -27.44
N GLU A 3 -2.51 1.14 -27.84
CA GLU A 3 -1.62 1.81 -26.89
C GLU A 3 -2.36 2.91 -26.13
N LEU A 4 -1.81 3.25 -24.97
CA LEU A 4 -2.26 4.42 -24.21
C LEU A 4 -2.08 5.69 -25.04
N GLN A 5 -3.00 6.64 -24.87
CA GLN A 5 -2.96 7.92 -25.56
C GLN A 5 -2.34 8.99 -24.67
N THR A 6 -1.73 10.02 -25.26
CA THR A 6 -1.24 11.17 -24.51
C THR A 6 -2.39 11.84 -23.76
N SER A 7 -2.18 12.14 -22.47
CA SER A 7 -3.16 12.83 -21.65
C SER A 7 -3.42 14.24 -22.16
N LEU A 8 -4.68 14.66 -22.06
CA LEU A 8 -5.11 16.04 -22.31
C LEU A 8 -4.95 16.94 -21.08
N THR A 9 -4.67 16.35 -19.92
CA THR A 9 -4.42 17.06 -18.67
C THR A 9 -2.98 17.59 -18.68
N HIS A 10 -2.81 18.86 -18.31
CA HIS A 10 -1.49 19.48 -18.26
C HIS A 10 -0.92 19.32 -16.87
N TYR A 11 0.23 18.66 -16.79
CA TYR A 11 0.91 18.38 -15.53
C TYR A 11 2.17 19.20 -15.37
N GLN A 12 2.44 19.57 -14.12
CA GLN A 12 3.75 20.04 -13.69
C GLN A 12 4.14 19.24 -12.46
N VAL A 13 5.32 18.64 -12.48
CA VAL A 13 5.89 17.96 -11.31
C VAL A 13 7.01 18.81 -10.76
N LYS A 14 7.01 18.99 -9.44
CA LYS A 14 8.05 19.74 -8.72
C LYS A 14 8.62 18.89 -7.61
N LYS A 15 9.94 19.00 -7.43
CA LYS A 15 10.65 18.44 -6.27
C LYS A 15 11.12 19.58 -5.37
N GLU A 16 10.50 19.73 -4.21
CA GLU A 16 10.80 20.81 -3.25
C GLU A 16 10.92 20.21 -1.85
N ASN A 17 12.02 20.45 -1.13
CA ASN A 17 12.24 19.97 0.25
C ASN A 17 12.02 18.46 0.46
N GLY A 18 12.46 17.65 -0.52
CA GLY A 18 12.26 16.20 -0.51
C GLY A 18 10.80 15.76 -0.69
N ALA A 19 9.92 16.66 -1.12
CA ALA A 19 8.56 16.39 -1.57
C ALA A 19 8.50 16.33 -3.08
N ILE A 20 7.68 15.44 -3.62
CA ILE A 20 7.26 15.49 -5.03
C ILE A 20 5.80 15.90 -5.08
N THR A 21 5.58 17.09 -5.63
CA THR A 21 4.26 17.65 -5.82
C THR A 21 3.88 17.55 -7.28
N VAL A 22 2.72 16.95 -7.54
CA VAL A 22 2.09 16.89 -8.86
C VAL A 22 1.02 17.98 -8.90
N LEU A 23 1.14 18.90 -9.83
CA LEU A 23 0.17 19.96 -10.11
C LEU A 23 -0.49 19.66 -11.46
N ALA A 24 -1.78 19.97 -11.56
CA ALA A 24 -2.53 19.84 -12.80
C ALA A 24 -3.49 21.01 -12.99
N ASN A 25 -3.95 21.21 -14.23
CA ASN A 25 -4.98 22.19 -14.56
C ASN A 25 -6.41 21.74 -14.17
N LYS A 26 -6.54 20.61 -13.47
CA LYS A 26 -7.80 20.02 -12.99
C LYS A 26 -7.58 19.35 -11.63
N PRO A 27 -8.65 19.07 -10.85
CA PRO A 27 -8.54 18.29 -9.62
C PRO A 27 -7.99 16.89 -9.90
N ILE A 28 -6.99 16.49 -9.11
CA ILE A 28 -6.32 15.21 -9.25
C ILE A 28 -6.07 14.55 -7.90
N CYS A 29 -5.93 13.23 -7.91
CA CYS A 29 -5.57 12.42 -6.76
C CYS A 29 -4.61 11.31 -7.20
N VAL A 30 -3.39 11.28 -6.66
CA VAL A 30 -2.45 10.17 -6.90
C VAL A 30 -2.99 8.95 -6.17
N CYS A 31 -3.22 7.86 -6.90
CA CYS A 31 -3.84 6.65 -6.36
C CYS A 31 -2.87 5.47 -6.23
N ASP A 32 -1.80 5.44 -7.03
CA ASP A 32 -0.74 4.44 -6.90
C ASP A 32 0.58 4.95 -7.51
N HIS A 33 1.70 4.32 -7.18
CA HIS A 33 3.01 4.62 -7.74
C HIS A 33 3.92 3.39 -7.75
N PHE A 34 4.82 3.30 -8.73
CA PHE A 34 5.87 2.28 -8.72
C PHE A 34 7.13 2.76 -9.45
N TRP A 35 8.22 2.02 -9.26
CA TRP A 35 9.46 2.20 -10.00
C TRP A 35 9.57 1.14 -11.11
N ASP A 36 9.62 1.58 -12.36
CA ASP A 36 9.92 0.72 -13.51
C ASP A 36 11.43 0.54 -13.61
N CYS A 37 11.89 -0.62 -13.15
CA CYS A 37 13.31 -1.00 -13.18
C CYS A 37 13.90 -1.07 -14.60
N MET A 38 13.10 -1.39 -15.62
CA MET A 38 13.59 -1.59 -16.98
C MET A 38 13.87 -0.27 -17.68
N ASN A 39 12.99 0.71 -17.45
CA ASN A 39 13.09 2.04 -18.05
C ASN A 39 13.77 3.07 -17.12
N GLU A 40 14.07 2.69 -15.88
CA GLU A 40 14.60 3.56 -14.82
C GLU A 40 13.74 4.81 -14.60
N GLU A 41 12.43 4.61 -14.53
CA GLU A 41 11.43 5.67 -14.39
C GLU A 41 10.46 5.41 -13.24
N TRP A 42 10.01 6.49 -12.62
CA TRP A 42 8.85 6.47 -11.73
C TRP A 42 7.59 6.54 -12.55
N VAL A 43 6.57 5.79 -12.15
CA VAL A 43 5.25 5.88 -12.77
C VAL A 43 4.22 6.10 -11.68
N PHE A 44 3.45 7.18 -11.81
CA PHE A 44 2.37 7.49 -10.88
C PHE A 44 1.04 7.32 -11.60
N ALA A 45 0.09 6.67 -10.95
CA ALA A 45 -1.29 6.66 -11.36
C ALA A 45 -2.04 7.80 -10.69
N VAL A 46 -2.79 8.56 -11.50
CA VAL A 46 -3.50 9.75 -11.06
C VAL A 46 -4.96 9.66 -11.49
N LYS A 47 -5.88 9.73 -10.53
CA LYS A 47 -7.31 9.94 -10.77
C LYS A 47 -7.54 11.40 -11.14
N CYS A 48 -8.12 11.63 -12.31
CA CYS A 48 -8.40 12.95 -12.85
C CYS A 48 -9.90 13.17 -12.93
N ASP A 49 -10.40 14.22 -12.26
CA ASP A 49 -11.81 14.60 -12.31
C ASP A 49 -12.09 15.41 -13.57
N ASP A 50 -13.09 14.99 -14.36
CA ASP A 50 -13.53 15.73 -15.54
C ASP A 50 -14.59 16.80 -15.25
N GLY A 51 -14.99 16.96 -13.98
CA GLY A 51 -15.98 17.92 -13.51
C GLY A 51 -17.43 17.45 -13.67
N GLN A 52 -17.68 16.22 -14.13
CA GLN A 52 -19.01 15.63 -14.30
C GLN A 52 -19.22 14.37 -13.44
N SER A 53 -18.55 14.30 -12.29
CA SER A 53 -18.51 13.12 -11.42
C SER A 53 -18.00 11.85 -12.14
N ARG A 54 -17.26 12.05 -13.23
CA ARG A 54 -16.55 11.01 -13.95
C ARG A 54 -15.07 11.24 -13.74
N TYR A 55 -14.35 10.14 -13.54
CA TYR A 55 -12.91 10.17 -13.42
C TYR A 55 -12.30 9.24 -14.46
N HIS A 56 -11.13 9.63 -14.94
CA HIS A 56 -10.23 8.77 -15.69
C HIS A 56 -8.93 8.62 -14.92
N ILE A 57 -8.10 7.68 -15.35
CA ILE A 57 -6.77 7.48 -14.80
C ILE A 57 -5.75 7.97 -15.83
N ASP A 58 -4.82 8.81 -15.38
CA ASP A 58 -3.61 9.14 -16.12
C ASP A 58 -2.40 8.51 -15.43
N TYR A 59 -1.47 8.00 -16.24
CA TYR A 59 -0.16 7.53 -15.82
C TYR A 59 0.88 8.60 -16.13
N LEU A 60 1.54 9.11 -15.11
CA LEU A 60 2.65 10.05 -15.24
C LEU A 60 3.95 9.25 -15.19
N PHE A 61 4.74 9.34 -16.25
CA PHE A 61 6.08 8.75 -16.33
C PHE A 61 7.09 9.84 -16.01
N LEU A 62 7.94 9.61 -15.03
CA LEU A 62 8.93 10.56 -14.55
C LEU A 62 10.31 9.92 -14.51
N ASP A 63 11.35 10.68 -14.81
CA ASP A 63 12.71 10.18 -14.69
C ASP A 63 13.13 9.97 -13.22
N LYS A 64 14.35 9.49 -13.01
CA LYS A 64 14.96 9.33 -11.67
C LYS A 64 15.05 10.64 -10.85
N ASN A 65 14.96 11.80 -11.48
CA ASN A 65 14.97 13.11 -10.85
C ASN A 65 13.55 13.67 -10.64
N PHE A 66 12.51 12.93 -11.04
CA PHE A 66 11.11 13.30 -11.05
C PHE A 66 10.74 14.42 -12.02
N GLU A 67 11.50 14.54 -13.09
CA GLU A 67 11.10 15.32 -14.26
C GLU A 67 10.06 14.53 -15.05
N LEU A 68 8.94 15.18 -15.39
CA LEU A 68 7.87 14.56 -16.16
C LEU A 68 8.35 14.26 -17.59
N LEU A 69 8.39 12.99 -17.94
CA LEU A 69 8.75 12.51 -19.28
C LEU A 69 7.51 12.46 -20.19
N ASN A 70 6.40 11.91 -19.67
CA ASN A 70 5.16 11.75 -20.41
C ASN A 70 3.96 11.60 -19.46
N ALA A 71 2.77 11.87 -19.98
CA ALA A 71 1.51 11.58 -19.30
C ALA A 71 0.57 10.86 -20.27
N LEU A 72 0.09 9.68 -19.90
CA LEU A 72 -0.72 8.82 -20.74
C LEU A 72 -2.05 8.46 -20.08
N THR A 73 -3.16 8.46 -20.82
CA THR A 73 -4.50 8.19 -20.30
C THR A 73 -4.90 6.72 -20.46
N GLU A 74 -5.46 6.14 -19.40
CA GLU A 74 -6.04 4.80 -19.34
C GLU A 74 -7.51 4.79 -19.80
N ASP A 75 -7.86 3.84 -20.67
CA ASP A 75 -9.18 3.68 -21.27
C ASP A 75 -9.86 2.34 -20.93
N LYS A 76 -9.17 1.41 -20.24
CA LYS A 76 -9.65 0.04 -19.99
C LYS A 76 -10.31 -0.15 -18.63
N GLY A 77 -9.94 0.62 -17.63
CA GLY A 77 -10.43 0.40 -16.28
C GLY A 77 -10.04 1.49 -15.30
N VAL A 78 -10.30 1.21 -14.04
CA VAL A 78 -10.07 2.12 -12.91
C VAL A 78 -9.35 1.39 -11.77
N ASN A 79 -8.96 2.13 -10.72
CA ASN A 79 -8.25 1.60 -9.55
C ASN A 79 -6.98 0.81 -9.92
N PRO A 80 -6.01 1.48 -10.57
CA PRO A 80 -4.78 0.83 -10.98
C PRO A 80 -4.00 0.33 -9.76
N GLN A 81 -3.46 -0.87 -9.88
CA GLN A 81 -2.43 -1.41 -9.00
C GLN A 81 -1.26 -1.87 -9.88
N PHE A 82 -0.10 -1.24 -9.70
CA PHE A 82 1.08 -1.56 -10.51
C PHE A 82 1.70 -2.89 -10.10
N LEU A 83 2.26 -3.58 -11.09
CA LEU A 83 2.96 -4.83 -10.87
C LEU A 83 4.12 -5.02 -11.84
N THR A 84 5.14 -5.75 -11.40
CA THR A 84 6.32 -6.07 -12.21
C THR A 84 6.26 -7.54 -12.60
N ALA A 85 6.26 -7.83 -13.90
CA ALA A 85 6.29 -9.20 -14.39
C ALA A 85 7.68 -9.85 -14.17
N GLN A 86 7.77 -11.18 -14.35
CA GLN A 86 9.03 -11.92 -14.14
C GLN A 86 10.18 -11.48 -15.07
N ASP A 87 9.84 -10.90 -16.23
CA ASP A 87 10.79 -10.33 -17.19
C ASP A 87 11.13 -8.86 -16.88
N ASN A 88 10.78 -8.38 -15.68
CA ASN A 88 10.88 -6.99 -15.20
C ASN A 88 10.05 -5.98 -15.98
N THR A 89 9.19 -6.40 -16.92
CA THR A 89 8.31 -5.44 -17.60
C THR A 89 7.25 -4.91 -16.64
N ALA A 90 6.88 -3.65 -16.83
CA ALA A 90 5.85 -2.99 -16.05
C ALA A 90 4.43 -3.26 -16.54
N TRP A 91 3.55 -3.57 -15.60
CA TRP A 91 2.15 -3.91 -15.84
C TRP A 91 1.25 -3.21 -14.82
N VAL A 92 -0.05 -3.24 -15.11
CA VAL A 92 -1.09 -2.69 -14.26
C VAL A 92 -2.26 -3.65 -14.18
N SER A 93 -2.76 -3.85 -12.97
CA SER A 93 -4.05 -4.46 -12.70
C SER A 93 -5.11 -3.36 -12.57
N LEU A 94 -6.28 -3.56 -13.18
CA LEU A 94 -7.37 -2.59 -13.24
C LEU A 94 -8.69 -3.27 -12.92
N SER A 95 -9.55 -2.58 -12.16
CA SER A 95 -10.97 -2.92 -12.09
C SER A 95 -11.66 -2.50 -13.40
N SER A 96 -12.28 -3.45 -14.08
CA SER A 96 -13.09 -3.26 -15.28
C SER A 96 -14.28 -2.35 -14.99
N THR A 97 -14.47 -1.34 -15.84
CA THR A 97 -15.66 -0.47 -15.84
C THR A 97 -16.77 -0.99 -16.76
N SER A 98 -16.55 -2.11 -17.46
CA SER A 98 -17.55 -2.68 -18.35
C SER A 98 -18.72 -3.27 -17.57
N THR A 99 -19.93 -2.79 -17.88
CA THR A 99 -21.19 -3.29 -17.30
C THR A 99 -21.47 -4.76 -17.63
N GLU A 100 -20.80 -5.33 -18.64
CA GLU A 100 -20.98 -6.72 -19.04
C GLU A 100 -20.14 -7.69 -18.21
N ARG A 101 -19.04 -7.22 -17.61
CA ARG A 101 -18.08 -8.04 -16.86
C ARG A 101 -17.42 -7.23 -15.75
N GLU A 102 -17.95 -7.36 -14.54
CA GLU A 102 -17.21 -7.01 -13.33
C GLU A 102 -15.98 -7.91 -13.23
N GLY A 103 -14.80 -7.30 -13.18
CA GLY A 103 -13.58 -8.08 -13.20
C GLY A 103 -12.29 -7.29 -13.16
N GLU A 104 -11.20 -8.00 -12.93
CA GLU A 104 -9.83 -7.52 -13.04
C GLU A 104 -9.32 -7.70 -14.47
N ILE A 105 -8.65 -6.66 -14.99
CA ILE A 105 -7.93 -6.65 -16.26
C ILE A 105 -6.45 -6.41 -15.94
N VAL A 106 -5.56 -7.24 -16.49
CA VAL A 106 -4.11 -7.11 -16.26
C VAL A 106 -3.42 -6.85 -17.60
N LEU A 107 -2.77 -5.69 -17.71
CA LEU A 107 -2.21 -5.19 -18.97
C LEU A 107 -0.79 -4.68 -18.80
N PRO A 108 0.07 -4.79 -19.82
CA PRO A 108 1.35 -4.12 -19.78
C PRO A 108 1.12 -2.60 -19.90
N LEU A 109 1.95 -1.80 -19.22
CA LEU A 109 1.84 -0.34 -19.32
C LEU A 109 2.22 0.16 -20.71
N GLN A 110 3.25 -0.45 -21.31
CA GLN A 110 3.70 -0.15 -22.67
C GLN A 110 3.60 -1.42 -23.55
N ASN A 111 3.54 -1.23 -24.87
CA ASN A 111 3.48 -2.33 -25.85
C ASN A 111 2.20 -3.20 -25.72
N ARG A 112 1.06 -2.58 -25.41
CA ARG A 112 -0.28 -3.21 -25.39
C ARG A 112 -0.70 -3.84 -26.72
N PHE A 113 -0.09 -3.47 -27.84
CA PHE A 113 -0.33 -4.13 -29.13
C PHE A 113 -0.02 -5.64 -29.08
N ARG A 114 0.86 -6.10 -28.19
CA ARG A 114 1.18 -7.53 -28.00
C ARG A 114 0.02 -8.36 -27.44
N ILE A 115 -0.97 -7.71 -26.82
CA ILE A 115 -2.17 -8.36 -26.29
C ILE A 115 -3.21 -8.48 -27.41
N THR A 116 -3.40 -9.71 -27.90
CA THR A 116 -4.37 -10.02 -28.97
C THR A 116 -5.79 -10.22 -28.44
N LYS A 117 -5.93 -10.60 -27.17
CA LYS A 117 -7.22 -10.80 -26.50
C LYS A 117 -7.13 -10.37 -25.05
N GLU A 118 -8.07 -9.53 -24.63
CA GLU A 118 -8.22 -9.13 -23.24
C GLU A 118 -8.65 -10.32 -22.37
N ILE A 119 -8.00 -10.47 -21.22
CA ILE A 119 -8.35 -11.46 -20.20
C ILE A 119 -8.97 -10.72 -19.03
N VAL A 120 -10.27 -10.92 -18.83
CA VAL A 120 -11.00 -10.41 -17.67
C VAL A 120 -11.22 -11.56 -16.70
N ARG A 121 -10.83 -11.36 -15.43
CA ARG A 121 -11.02 -12.33 -14.34
C ARG A 121 -11.89 -11.72 -13.26
N LYS A 122 -12.38 -12.51 -12.30
CA LYS A 122 -13.11 -11.97 -11.15
C LYS A 122 -12.22 -10.95 -10.43
N ASP A 123 -12.71 -9.74 -10.16
CA ASP A 123 -11.98 -8.83 -9.27
C ASP A 123 -12.09 -9.36 -7.85
N LEU A 124 -10.94 -9.44 -7.17
CA LEU A 124 -10.88 -9.97 -5.82
C LEU A 124 -10.62 -8.86 -4.80
N GLY A 125 -10.17 -7.66 -5.19
CA GLY A 125 -9.77 -6.61 -4.27
C GLY A 125 -8.54 -7.02 -3.44
N MET A 126 -7.34 -6.67 -3.92
CA MET A 126 -6.07 -7.00 -3.26
C MET A 126 -5.67 -5.89 -2.29
N ASP A 127 -5.22 -6.28 -1.10
CA ASP A 127 -4.72 -5.36 -0.07
C ASP A 127 -3.26 -4.96 -0.33
N ALA A 128 -2.48 -5.85 -0.95
CA ALA A 128 -1.09 -5.57 -1.33
C ALA A 128 -0.69 -6.29 -2.63
N ILE A 129 0.19 -5.66 -3.41
CA ILE A 129 0.92 -6.28 -4.53
C ILE A 129 2.42 -6.06 -4.30
N PHE A 130 3.22 -7.10 -4.52
CA PHE A 130 4.66 -7.06 -4.29
C PHE A 130 5.40 -8.10 -5.14
N CYS A 131 6.73 -7.99 -5.17
CA CYS A 131 7.59 -8.99 -5.78
C CYS A 131 8.28 -9.84 -4.71
N LEU A 132 8.20 -11.16 -4.83
CA LEU A 132 8.89 -12.13 -3.98
C LEU A 132 9.61 -13.14 -4.87
N ASN A 133 10.94 -13.27 -4.74
CA ASN A 133 11.74 -14.18 -5.56
C ASN A 133 11.48 -14.02 -7.08
N ASN A 134 11.42 -12.77 -7.55
CA ASN A 134 11.08 -12.37 -8.93
C ASN A 134 9.67 -12.80 -9.40
N GLN A 135 8.80 -13.26 -8.49
CA GLN A 135 7.40 -13.51 -8.79
C GLN A 135 6.54 -12.34 -8.33
N CYS A 136 5.62 -11.92 -9.19
CA CYS A 136 4.58 -10.97 -8.81
C CYS A 136 3.53 -11.69 -7.97
N CYS A 137 3.37 -11.21 -6.74
CA CYS A 137 2.43 -11.71 -5.77
C CYS A 137 1.42 -10.62 -5.42
N SER A 138 0.20 -11.02 -5.11
CA SER A 138 -0.76 -10.17 -4.42
C SER A 138 -1.32 -10.88 -3.20
N TYR A 139 -1.69 -10.10 -2.20
CA TYR A 139 -2.15 -10.57 -0.91
C TYR A 139 -3.54 -10.04 -0.63
N GLN A 140 -4.38 -10.90 -0.08
CA GLN A 140 -5.74 -10.58 0.31
C GLN A 140 -6.01 -11.04 1.73
N ILE A 141 -6.46 -10.11 2.57
CA ILE A 141 -7.00 -10.37 3.90
C ILE A 141 -8.45 -10.82 3.74
N ASP A 142 -8.77 -12.05 4.15
CA ASP A 142 -10.12 -12.61 3.98
C ASP A 142 -10.98 -12.38 5.23
N LEU A 143 -11.46 -11.14 5.40
CA LEU A 143 -12.26 -10.72 6.55
C LEU A 143 -13.65 -11.39 6.60
N PHE A 144 -14.19 -11.83 5.46
CA PHE A 144 -15.59 -12.22 5.32
C PHE A 144 -15.82 -13.73 5.21
N ASN A 145 -14.77 -14.53 5.04
CA ASN A 145 -14.88 -15.98 4.94
C ASN A 145 -14.98 -16.63 6.31
N HIS A 146 -15.81 -17.68 6.44
CA HIS A 146 -16.00 -18.41 7.69
C HIS A 146 -14.71 -19.02 8.28
N LYS A 147 -13.76 -19.40 7.41
CA LYS A 147 -12.45 -19.92 7.83
C LYS A 147 -11.43 -18.84 8.12
N LYS A 148 -11.68 -17.61 7.65
CA LYS A 148 -10.87 -16.41 7.92
C LYS A 148 -9.38 -16.56 7.60
N TYR A 149 -9.02 -17.30 6.55
CA TYR A 149 -7.62 -17.43 6.15
C TYR A 149 -7.28 -16.46 5.03
N ASP A 150 -6.16 -15.76 5.20
CA ASP A 150 -5.64 -14.87 4.18
C ASP A 150 -5.15 -15.66 2.97
N LYS A 151 -5.04 -14.98 1.83
CA LYS A 151 -4.70 -15.61 0.55
C LYS A 151 -3.52 -14.92 -0.09
N LEU A 152 -2.63 -15.74 -0.64
CA LEU A 152 -1.59 -15.31 -1.55
C LEU A 152 -1.99 -15.68 -2.98
N PHE A 153 -1.87 -14.73 -3.90
CA PHE A 153 -2.04 -14.97 -5.32
C PHE A 153 -0.72 -14.72 -6.02
N VAL A 154 -0.36 -15.59 -6.95
CA VAL A 154 0.85 -15.45 -7.76
C VAL A 154 0.46 -15.31 -9.21
N TYR A 155 0.86 -14.19 -9.82
CA TYR A 155 0.61 -13.92 -11.24
C TYR A 155 1.45 -14.85 -12.09
N GLN A 156 0.80 -15.48 -13.07
CA GLN A 156 1.40 -16.44 -13.98
C GLN A 156 1.41 -15.85 -15.39
N PHE A 157 2.61 -15.77 -15.95
CA PHE A 157 2.86 -15.32 -17.31
C PHE A 157 3.21 -16.52 -18.21
N ASP A 158 2.88 -16.45 -19.48
CA ASP A 158 3.26 -17.47 -20.45
C ASP A 158 4.73 -17.29 -20.91
N LYS A 159 5.19 -18.19 -21.78
CA LYS A 159 6.56 -18.17 -22.32
C LYS A 159 6.92 -16.90 -23.11
N ASN A 160 5.92 -16.10 -23.52
CA ASN A 160 6.10 -14.84 -24.23
C ASN A 160 5.99 -13.64 -23.26
N GLY A 161 5.92 -13.89 -21.95
CA GLY A 161 5.75 -12.86 -20.93
C GLY A 161 4.34 -12.29 -20.86
N LEU A 162 3.32 -12.96 -21.40
CA LEU A 162 1.93 -12.45 -21.36
C LEU A 162 1.16 -13.02 -20.17
N TYR A 163 0.40 -12.18 -19.48
CA TYR A 163 -0.46 -12.60 -18.38
C TYR A 163 -1.44 -13.71 -18.81
N LYS A 164 -1.54 -14.77 -18.02
CA LYS A 164 -2.42 -15.93 -18.26
C LYS A 164 -3.48 -16.09 -17.18
N THR A 165 -3.05 -16.08 -15.93
CA THR A 165 -3.88 -16.30 -14.74
C THR A 165 -3.12 -15.90 -13.49
N ARG A 166 -3.78 -15.96 -12.34
CA ARG A 166 -3.14 -16.07 -11.03
C ARG A 166 -3.38 -17.45 -10.43
N LYS A 167 -2.40 -17.97 -9.69
CA LYS A 167 -2.52 -19.15 -8.84
C LYS A 167 -2.82 -18.70 -7.42
N GLN A 168 -3.79 -19.32 -6.76
CA GLN A 168 -4.18 -18.99 -5.39
C GLN A 168 -3.59 -20.00 -4.41
N TYR A 169 -3.10 -19.49 -3.29
CA TYR A 169 -2.70 -20.25 -2.11
C TYR A 169 -3.48 -19.74 -0.90
N ILE A 170 -4.01 -20.66 -0.10
CA ILE A 170 -4.67 -20.34 1.17
C ILE A 170 -3.60 -20.44 2.26
N LEU A 171 -3.42 -19.37 3.02
CA LEU A 171 -2.42 -19.29 4.08
C LEU A 171 -3.04 -19.76 5.39
N GLU A 172 -3.11 -21.08 5.58
CA GLU A 172 -3.67 -21.67 6.80
C GLU A 172 -2.92 -21.15 8.04
N ASN A 173 -3.67 -20.82 9.09
CA ASN A 173 -3.17 -20.24 10.35
C ASN A 173 -2.71 -18.78 10.28
N ILE A 174 -2.91 -18.11 9.16
CA ILE A 174 -2.76 -16.67 9.01
C ILE A 174 -4.14 -16.06 8.84
N TRP A 175 -4.49 -15.14 9.74
CA TRP A 175 -5.73 -14.36 9.68
C TRP A 175 -5.41 -12.92 10.05
N ASN A 176 -5.93 -11.99 9.25
CA ASN A 176 -5.74 -10.55 9.47
C ASN A 176 -4.24 -10.19 9.55
N GLY A 177 -3.46 -10.81 8.66
CA GLY A 177 -2.02 -10.62 8.56
C GLY A 177 -1.66 -9.47 7.63
N TYR A 178 -0.57 -8.79 7.95
CA TYR A 178 -0.02 -7.71 7.14
C TYR A 178 1.32 -8.15 6.53
N PRO A 179 1.43 -8.21 5.18
CA PRO A 179 2.67 -8.57 4.53
C PRO A 179 3.68 -7.43 4.60
N THR A 180 4.92 -7.77 4.92
CA THR A 180 6.11 -6.91 4.89
C THR A 180 7.14 -7.60 4.01
N VAL A 181 7.53 -6.95 2.93
CA VAL A 181 8.30 -7.58 1.85
C VAL A 181 9.64 -6.90 1.69
N THR A 182 10.67 -7.73 1.67
CA THR A 182 12.04 -7.37 1.28
C THR A 182 12.33 -7.96 -0.10
N ARG A 183 13.54 -7.77 -0.63
CA ARG A 183 13.89 -8.23 -1.98
C ARG A 183 13.69 -9.75 -2.16
N ASP A 184 13.95 -10.53 -1.12
CA ASP A 184 14.02 -11.99 -1.13
C ASP A 184 13.12 -12.65 -0.08
N LYS A 185 12.61 -11.91 0.89
CA LYS A 185 11.74 -12.45 1.96
C LYS A 185 10.42 -11.73 2.06
N CYS A 186 9.37 -12.50 2.33
CA CYS A 186 8.06 -11.98 2.72
C CYS A 186 7.73 -12.46 4.13
N PHE A 187 7.48 -11.52 5.01
CA PHE A 187 6.98 -11.78 6.35
C PHE A 187 5.53 -11.36 6.43
N VAL A 188 4.67 -12.18 7.04
CA VAL A 188 3.31 -11.80 7.38
C VAL A 188 3.21 -11.68 8.89
N THR A 189 2.82 -10.50 9.35
CA THR A 189 2.67 -10.22 10.78
C THR A 189 1.20 -10.27 11.16
N CYS A 190 0.86 -11.05 12.17
CA CYS A 190 -0.51 -11.13 12.69
C CYS A 190 -0.54 -11.31 14.20
N GLY A 191 -1.63 -10.88 14.82
CA GLY A 191 -1.91 -11.17 16.23
C GLY A 191 -2.65 -12.49 16.39
N LYS A 192 -2.41 -13.22 17.50
CA LYS A 192 -3.25 -14.33 17.94
C LYS A 192 -3.73 -14.11 19.36
N TRP A 193 -5.05 -14.00 19.50
CA TRP A 193 -5.72 -13.66 20.74
C TRP A 193 -6.16 -14.89 21.54
N SER A 194 -5.89 -14.87 22.85
CA SER A 194 -6.40 -15.80 23.84
C SER A 194 -6.68 -15.04 25.13
N ASN A 195 -7.94 -15.01 25.57
CA ASN A 195 -8.37 -14.38 26.84
C ASN A 195 -7.76 -12.98 27.06
N SER A 196 -8.04 -12.03 26.15
CA SER A 196 -7.54 -10.64 26.10
C SER A 196 -6.02 -10.44 25.96
N LEU A 197 -5.25 -11.53 25.92
CA LEU A 197 -3.84 -11.51 25.57
C LEU A 197 -3.66 -11.77 24.09
N CYS A 198 -2.71 -11.09 23.47
CA CYS A 198 -2.33 -11.28 22.09
C CYS A 198 -0.85 -11.62 21.97
N THR A 199 -0.52 -12.67 21.23
CA THR A 199 0.84 -12.98 20.82
C THR A 199 1.06 -12.47 19.41
N ILE A 200 2.15 -11.75 19.17
CA ILE A 200 2.58 -11.35 17.83
C ILE A 200 3.20 -12.58 17.16
N HIS A 201 2.73 -12.88 15.97
CA HIS A 201 3.33 -13.86 15.08
C HIS A 201 3.97 -13.16 13.89
N VAL A 202 5.20 -13.56 13.56
CA VAL A 202 5.87 -13.18 12.31
C VAL A 202 6.14 -14.46 11.53
N LEU A 203 5.36 -14.67 10.47
CA LEU A 203 5.45 -15.85 9.62
C LEU A 203 6.24 -15.52 8.36
N GLU A 204 7.33 -16.22 8.10
CA GLU A 204 8.02 -16.14 6.81
C GLU A 204 7.29 -17.04 5.81
N ILE A 205 6.90 -16.49 4.66
CA ILE A 205 6.22 -17.23 3.60
C ILE A 205 7.03 -17.21 2.30
N ASP A 206 6.98 -18.31 1.56
CA ASP A 206 7.54 -18.40 0.21
C ASP A 206 6.51 -18.02 -0.87
N GLU A 207 6.98 -17.95 -2.13
CA GLU A 207 6.13 -17.66 -3.29
C GLU A 207 5.12 -18.79 -3.62
N ASN A 208 5.20 -19.92 -2.93
CA ASN A 208 4.24 -21.02 -3.05
C ASN A 208 3.23 -21.05 -1.89
N GLY A 209 3.26 -20.03 -1.01
CA GLY A 209 2.38 -19.93 0.15
C GLY A 209 2.73 -20.90 1.28
N ASN A 210 3.93 -21.48 1.28
CA ASN A 210 4.40 -22.30 2.39
C ASN A 210 4.91 -21.39 3.51
N ILE A 211 4.59 -21.75 4.76
CA ILE A 211 5.17 -21.11 5.94
C ILE A 211 6.53 -21.75 6.21
N LEU A 212 7.59 -20.96 6.11
CA LEU A 212 8.97 -21.38 6.34
C LEU A 212 9.37 -21.30 7.82
N SER A 213 8.86 -20.29 8.53
CA SER A 213 9.10 -20.11 9.97
C SER A 213 7.95 -19.35 10.63
N ASP A 214 7.79 -19.54 11.95
CA ASP A 214 6.79 -18.88 12.79
C ASP A 214 7.46 -18.37 14.07
N TRP A 215 7.83 -17.09 14.09
CA TRP A 215 8.37 -16.42 15.28
C TRP A 215 7.23 -15.88 16.15
N LYS A 216 7.41 -15.91 17.47
CA LYS A 216 6.37 -15.53 18.44
C LYS A 216 6.93 -14.61 19.52
N SER A 217 6.19 -13.56 19.85
CA SER A 217 6.46 -12.73 21.03
C SER A 217 5.96 -13.40 22.32
N GLU A 218 6.27 -12.79 23.45
CA GLU A 218 5.47 -12.96 24.67
C GLU A 218 4.02 -12.47 24.46
N ALA A 219 3.13 -12.82 25.39
CA ALA A 219 1.74 -12.39 25.35
C ALA A 219 1.60 -10.94 25.83
N ILE A 220 0.92 -10.10 25.03
CA ILE A 220 0.71 -8.67 25.25
C ILE A 220 -0.78 -8.42 25.48
N ALA A 221 -1.14 -7.72 26.57
CA ALA A 221 -2.52 -7.40 26.87
C ALA A 221 -3.08 -6.30 25.94
N ASP A 222 -4.37 -6.39 25.64
CA ASP A 222 -5.18 -5.31 25.06
C ASP A 222 -4.65 -4.75 23.73
N MET A 223 -3.96 -5.59 22.94
CA MET A 223 -3.48 -5.25 21.60
C MET A 223 -4.58 -5.54 20.57
N ASN A 224 -4.90 -4.56 19.73
CA ASN A 224 -5.91 -4.67 18.66
C ASN A 224 -5.30 -5.08 17.32
N SER A 225 -4.09 -4.59 17.02
CA SER A 225 -3.37 -4.92 15.79
C SER A 225 -1.87 -4.68 15.91
N VAL A 226 -1.12 -5.21 14.95
CA VAL A 226 0.35 -5.19 14.93
C VAL A 226 0.88 -5.11 13.50
N PHE A 227 1.91 -4.28 13.33
CA PHE A 227 2.64 -4.12 12.07
C PHE A 227 4.13 -4.31 12.30
N LEU A 228 4.76 -5.11 11.44
CA LEU A 228 6.22 -5.17 11.37
C LEU A 228 6.73 -3.99 10.54
N LEU A 229 7.52 -3.13 11.17
CA LEU A 229 8.08 -1.94 10.54
C LEU A 229 9.43 -2.21 9.90
N SER A 230 10.23 -3.03 10.58
CA SER A 230 11.52 -3.47 10.05
C SER A 230 12.00 -4.74 10.69
N TYR A 231 12.84 -5.41 9.92
CA TYR A 231 13.52 -6.64 10.27
C TYR A 231 15.01 -6.45 9.97
N SER A 232 15.86 -6.92 10.89
CA SER A 232 17.32 -6.94 10.74
C SER A 232 17.88 -8.16 11.47
N ASP A 233 19.12 -8.55 11.19
CA ASP A 233 19.79 -9.74 11.78
C ASP A 233 19.84 -9.78 13.33
N THR A 234 19.50 -8.68 14.01
CA THR A 234 19.55 -8.59 15.47
C THR A 234 18.21 -8.27 16.13
N LYS A 235 17.27 -7.66 15.40
CA LYS A 235 16.01 -7.17 15.97
C LYS A 235 14.89 -7.04 14.95
N MET A 236 13.67 -7.12 15.48
CA MET A 236 12.43 -6.76 14.80
C MET A 236 11.78 -5.57 15.52
N GLU A 237 11.22 -4.66 14.73
CA GLU A 237 10.58 -3.45 15.23
C GLU A 237 9.13 -3.42 14.80
N PHE A 238 8.24 -3.14 15.74
CA PHE A 238 6.80 -3.20 15.54
C PHE A 238 6.14 -1.89 15.96
N ILE A 239 5.03 -1.59 15.29
CA ILE A 239 3.99 -0.73 15.86
C ILE A 239 2.83 -1.62 16.26
N THR A 240 2.33 -1.41 17.48
CA THR A 240 1.13 -2.08 17.99
C THR A 240 0.09 -1.06 18.37
N PHE A 241 -1.16 -1.34 18.00
CA PHE A 241 -2.29 -0.52 18.34
C PHE A 241 -3.04 -1.15 19.50
N HIS A 242 -3.34 -0.33 20.50
CA HIS A 242 -4.15 -0.68 21.64
C HIS A 242 -5.42 0.16 21.63
N GLU A 243 -6.32 -0.08 22.57
CA GLU A 243 -7.59 0.67 22.66
C GLU A 243 -7.36 2.18 22.81
N ASN A 244 -6.37 2.58 23.61
CA ASN A 244 -6.14 3.98 23.97
C ASN A 244 -4.71 4.48 23.70
N HIS A 245 -3.84 3.68 23.09
CA HIS A 245 -2.46 4.09 22.79
C HIS A 245 -1.87 3.33 21.61
N VAL A 246 -0.76 3.84 21.10
CA VAL A 246 0.09 3.19 20.10
C VAL A 246 1.46 2.96 20.73
N ASP A 247 1.94 1.74 20.61
CA ASP A 247 3.22 1.30 21.13
C ASP A 247 4.22 1.07 19.99
N TYR A 248 5.48 1.41 20.26
CA TYR A 248 6.62 0.98 19.49
C TYR A 248 7.39 -0.07 20.28
N LEU A 249 7.49 -1.27 19.71
CA LEU A 249 8.12 -2.43 20.34
C LEU A 249 9.35 -2.85 19.56
N VAL A 250 10.41 -3.23 20.27
CA VAL A 250 11.62 -3.80 19.69
C VAL A 250 11.88 -5.15 20.34
N TYR A 251 11.92 -6.20 19.54
CA TYR A 251 12.21 -7.56 19.99
C TYR A 251 13.53 -8.07 19.40
N SER A 252 14.23 -8.93 20.14
CA SER A 252 15.27 -9.79 19.58
C SER A 252 14.64 -10.95 18.80
N PHE A 253 15.43 -11.63 17.97
CA PHE A 253 14.98 -12.86 17.32
C PHE A 253 14.66 -14.01 18.27
N GLU A 254 15.16 -13.96 19.49
CA GLU A 254 14.92 -14.99 20.49
C GLU A 254 13.57 -14.80 21.19
N GLY A 255 12.80 -13.77 20.84
CA GLY A 255 11.51 -13.50 21.49
C GLY A 255 11.60 -12.54 22.67
N ILE A 256 12.77 -11.96 22.94
CA ILE A 256 13.01 -11.11 24.11
C ILE A 256 12.65 -9.67 23.78
N LEU A 257 11.76 -9.05 24.57
CA LEU A 257 11.46 -7.62 24.46
C LEU A 257 12.69 -6.80 24.87
N LEU A 258 13.25 -6.08 23.91
CA LEU A 258 14.43 -5.22 24.11
C LEU A 258 14.02 -3.80 24.52
N SER A 259 12.92 -3.29 23.98
CA SER A 259 12.42 -1.95 24.27
C SER A 259 10.93 -1.84 23.99
N ARG A 260 10.21 -1.10 24.82
CA ARG A 260 8.82 -0.68 24.62
C ARG A 260 8.70 0.82 24.90
N LYS A 261 8.04 1.54 24.00
CA LYS A 261 7.75 2.96 24.14
C LYS A 261 6.33 3.25 23.67
N ILE A 262 5.53 3.89 24.52
CA ILE A 262 4.27 4.50 24.09
C ILE A 262 4.61 5.72 23.25
N ILE A 263 4.19 5.71 21.99
CA ILE A 263 4.49 6.76 21.01
C ILE A 263 3.31 7.69 20.76
N TYR A 264 2.11 7.26 21.12
CA TYR A 264 0.90 8.07 21.07
C TYR A 264 -0.11 7.57 22.11
N GLN A 265 -0.81 8.48 22.77
CA GLN A 265 -1.82 8.17 23.78
C GLN A 265 -3.09 8.98 23.47
N VAL A 266 -4.24 8.32 23.51
CA VAL A 266 -5.55 8.91 23.33
C VAL A 266 -6.11 9.29 24.71
N GLU A 267 -6.52 10.55 24.87
CA GLU A 267 -6.99 11.10 26.16
C GLU A 267 -8.48 10.79 26.47
N THR A 268 -9.26 10.34 25.49
CA THR A 268 -10.71 10.09 25.61
C THR A 268 -11.12 8.75 24.99
N ASN A 269 -12.32 8.24 25.33
CA ASN A 269 -12.92 6.99 24.81
C ASN A 269 -13.14 7.06 23.29
N ILE A 270 -12.06 6.95 22.53
CA ILE A 270 -12.05 7.05 21.09
C ILE A 270 -11.45 5.76 20.53
N ASN A 271 -12.12 5.17 19.54
CA ASN A 271 -11.62 3.99 18.86
C ASN A 271 -10.56 4.41 17.82
N LEU A 272 -9.39 3.77 17.88
CA LEU A 272 -8.39 3.84 16.81
C LEU A 272 -8.87 2.97 15.64
N ILE A 273 -9.22 3.62 14.52
CA ILE A 273 -9.47 2.98 13.22
C ILE A 273 -8.17 2.96 12.41
N GLU A 274 -7.83 1.77 11.94
CA GLU A 274 -6.54 1.43 11.36
C GLU A 274 -6.55 1.51 9.84
N LYS A 275 -5.60 2.25 9.26
CA LYS A 275 -5.23 2.17 7.84
C LYS A 275 -3.73 2.40 7.67
N THR A 276 -2.95 1.32 7.68
CA THR A 276 -1.49 1.41 7.56
C THR A 276 -1.05 1.19 6.12
N GLN A 277 -0.14 2.05 5.65
CA GLN A 277 0.62 1.86 4.41
C GLN A 277 2.11 1.87 4.76
N ILE A 278 2.79 0.73 4.59
CA ILE A 278 4.24 0.60 4.84
C ILE A 278 4.97 0.94 3.53
N MET A 279 5.72 2.04 3.51
CA MET A 279 6.38 2.56 2.30
C MET A 279 7.91 2.44 2.36
N GLY A 280 8.44 1.33 1.84
CA GLY A 280 9.89 1.18 1.59
C GLY A 280 10.78 1.58 2.77
N ARG A 281 11.83 2.37 2.50
CA ARG A 281 12.84 2.80 3.51
C ARG A 281 12.31 3.74 4.59
N VAL A 282 11.05 4.17 4.52
CA VAL A 282 10.45 5.09 5.49
C VAL A 282 9.39 4.39 6.32
N LYS A 283 9.59 4.41 7.64
CA LYS A 283 8.69 3.80 8.63
C LYS A 283 7.61 4.83 9.01
N ALA A 284 6.55 4.92 8.21
CA ALA A 284 5.40 5.78 8.52
C ALA A 284 4.16 4.92 8.77
N VAL A 285 3.33 5.35 9.73
CA VAL A 285 2.05 4.72 10.04
C VAL A 285 0.96 5.79 10.08
N HIS A 286 -0.13 5.57 9.34
CA HIS A 286 -1.31 6.43 9.37
C HIS A 286 -2.38 5.79 10.27
N CYS A 287 -2.93 6.61 11.15
CA CYS A 287 -3.93 6.21 12.14
C CYS A 287 -5.13 7.15 11.99
N VAL A 288 -6.34 6.60 11.99
CA VAL A 288 -7.57 7.40 12.06
C VAL A 288 -8.12 7.25 13.47
N VAL A 289 -8.23 8.35 14.21
CA VAL A 289 -8.76 8.38 15.57
C VAL A 289 -10.22 8.81 15.48
N SER A 290 -11.17 7.89 15.60
CA SER A 290 -12.61 8.18 15.40
C SER A 290 -13.39 8.11 16.71
N GLY A 291 -13.94 9.23 17.16
CA GLY A 291 -14.84 9.28 18.31
C GLY A 291 -16.18 8.58 18.03
N ASP A 292 -17.01 8.44 19.07
CA ASP A 292 -18.41 8.01 18.93
C ASP A 292 -19.07 8.74 17.75
N VAL A 293 -19.87 8.01 16.96
CA VAL A 293 -20.47 8.27 15.63
C VAL A 293 -20.91 9.70 15.28
N GLN A 294 -20.96 10.62 16.25
CA GLN A 294 -21.30 12.03 16.12
C GLN A 294 -20.14 13.02 16.32
N HIS A 295 -18.93 12.59 16.70
CA HIS A 295 -17.80 13.48 17.02
C HIS A 295 -16.53 13.08 16.27
N PHE A 296 -16.08 14.00 15.40
CA PHE A 296 -14.75 14.20 14.81
C PHE A 296 -13.84 12.97 14.67
N ALA A 297 -13.54 12.58 13.42
CA ALA A 297 -12.38 11.76 13.12
C ALA A 297 -11.13 12.66 13.00
N LYS A 298 -10.16 12.49 13.90
CA LYS A 298 -8.82 13.08 13.76
C LYS A 298 -7.94 12.12 12.95
N ASN A 299 -7.22 12.66 11.97
CA ASN A 299 -6.17 11.90 11.29
C ASN A 299 -4.86 12.12 12.04
N VAL A 300 -4.18 11.04 12.41
CA VAL A 300 -2.88 11.09 13.08
C VAL A 300 -1.88 10.32 12.22
N MET A 301 -0.80 10.98 11.81
CA MET A 301 0.33 10.30 11.18
C MET A 301 1.48 10.20 12.18
N LEU A 302 2.03 9.00 12.29
CA LEU A 302 3.22 8.69 13.08
C LEU A 302 4.37 8.43 12.11
N VAL A 303 5.37 9.32 12.10
CA VAL A 303 6.60 9.15 11.33
C VAL A 303 7.70 8.67 12.25
N LEU A 304 8.25 7.49 11.99
CA LEU A 304 9.33 6.91 12.76
C LEU A 304 10.68 7.21 12.08
N GLY A 305 11.43 8.15 12.66
CA GLY A 305 12.83 8.37 12.35
C GLY A 305 13.74 7.34 13.02
N ASN A 306 15.04 7.40 12.72
CA ASN A 306 16.04 6.49 13.29
C ASN A 306 16.07 6.50 14.83
N ASN A 307 15.55 7.55 15.49
CA ASN A 307 15.42 7.65 16.96
C ASN A 307 14.25 8.55 17.43
N THR A 308 13.39 9.04 16.53
CA THR A 308 12.30 9.97 16.84
C THR A 308 10.98 9.41 16.36
N VAL A 309 9.90 9.76 17.06
CA VAL A 309 8.55 9.57 16.55
C VAL A 309 7.92 10.93 16.46
N ASP A 310 7.67 11.38 15.24
CA ASP A 310 7.02 12.65 14.96
C ASP A 310 5.53 12.38 14.74
N VAL A 311 4.70 13.07 15.51
CA VAL A 311 3.24 12.93 15.49
C VAL A 311 2.65 14.13 14.78
N TYR A 312 1.86 13.88 13.73
CA TYR A 312 1.15 14.90 12.97
C TYR A 312 -0.35 14.69 13.11
N GLU A 313 -1.04 15.62 13.75
CA GLU A 313 -2.50 15.59 13.88
C GLU A 313 -3.16 16.52 12.88
N ALA A 314 -4.29 16.10 12.31
CA ALA A 314 -5.14 16.98 11.52
C ALA A 314 -6.63 16.74 11.81
N GLU A 315 -7.39 17.83 11.96
CA GLU A 315 -8.83 17.83 12.12
C GLU A 315 -9.51 17.86 10.74
N GLU A 316 -10.48 16.96 10.51
CA GLU A 316 -11.33 16.85 9.31
C GLU A 316 -10.64 16.87 7.93
N GLY A 317 -10.60 15.71 7.25
CA GLY A 317 -10.52 15.64 5.78
C GLY A 317 -9.32 16.30 5.08
N TYR A 318 -8.37 16.86 5.84
CA TYR A 318 -7.26 17.62 5.33
C TYR A 318 -6.03 17.23 6.14
N PHE A 319 -4.97 16.77 5.49
CA PHE A 319 -3.64 17.19 5.91
C PHE A 319 -3.39 18.51 5.18
N PRO A 320 -3.49 19.68 5.84
CA PRO A 320 -2.96 20.88 5.26
C PRO A 320 -1.47 20.65 5.01
N SER A 321 -1.05 20.94 3.78
CA SER A 321 0.34 21.21 3.44
C SER A 321 0.94 22.14 4.50
N LEU A 322 1.79 21.63 5.40
CA LEU A 322 2.52 22.44 6.36
C LEU A 322 4.03 22.18 6.21
N LEU A 323 4.68 23.22 5.69
CA LEU A 323 6.02 23.71 6.01
C LEU A 323 6.25 23.61 7.53
N ASP A 324 7.39 23.21 8.10
CA ASP A 324 8.79 23.32 7.72
C ASP A 324 9.54 22.00 8.03
N ASP A 325 10.65 21.76 7.32
CA ASP A 325 11.75 20.86 7.70
C ASP A 325 11.40 19.50 8.33
N SER A 326 10.71 18.63 7.60
CA SER A 326 10.93 17.17 7.60
C SER A 326 9.92 16.43 6.70
N HIS A 327 10.40 15.33 6.15
CA HIS A 327 9.94 14.56 5.00
C HIS A 327 8.65 13.73 5.25
N LEU A 328 7.65 13.66 4.32
CA LEU A 328 6.83 12.44 3.93
C LEU A 328 5.51 12.63 3.14
N LEU A 329 5.12 11.52 2.49
CA LEU A 329 4.25 11.26 1.35
C LEU A 329 2.85 10.81 1.73
N PHE A 330 1.85 11.23 0.96
CA PHE A 330 0.47 10.78 1.12
C PHE A 330 -0.16 10.44 -0.24
N ALA A 331 -1.08 9.48 -0.23
CA ALA A 331 -2.18 9.33 -1.16
C ALA A 331 -3.48 9.31 -0.34
N PRO A 332 -4.60 9.93 -0.75
CA PRO A 332 -5.85 9.91 0.00
C PRO A 332 -6.65 8.65 -0.23
N ILE A 333 -7.25 8.19 0.86
CA ILE A 333 -8.44 7.35 0.89
C ILE A 333 -9.57 8.06 0.14
N SER A 334 -10.25 7.30 -0.70
CA SER A 334 -11.43 7.66 -1.49
C SER A 334 -12.49 8.48 -0.74
N ARG A 335 -13.02 9.49 -1.46
CA ARG A 335 -14.10 10.47 -1.16
C ARG A 335 -13.66 11.73 -0.41
N ILE A 336 -13.17 12.71 -1.19
CA ILE A 336 -13.25 14.13 -0.86
C ILE A 336 -13.64 14.85 -2.16
N GLU A 337 -14.85 15.41 -2.19
CA GLU A 337 -15.34 16.23 -3.30
C GLU A 337 -14.77 17.64 -3.16
N ASN A 338 -14.22 18.16 -4.27
CA ASN A 338 -13.57 19.47 -4.43
C ASN A 338 -12.35 19.68 -3.55
N ILE A 339 -11.12 19.67 -4.12
CA ILE A 339 -9.94 20.48 -3.75
C ILE A 339 -8.70 19.96 -4.51
N ALA A 340 -7.78 20.87 -4.87
CA ALA A 340 -6.48 20.54 -5.47
C ALA A 340 -5.56 19.86 -4.43
N CYS A 341 -5.13 18.62 -4.70
CA CYS A 341 -4.24 17.89 -3.79
C CYS A 341 -2.77 18.07 -4.18
N SER A 342 -1.91 18.48 -3.23
CA SER A 342 -0.45 18.41 -3.32
C SER A 342 0.06 17.23 -2.49
N PHE A 343 0.85 16.34 -3.09
CA PHE A 343 1.46 15.20 -2.39
C PHE A 343 2.97 15.43 -2.17
N LYS A 344 3.61 14.65 -1.28
CA LYS A 344 5.02 14.84 -0.85
C LYS A 344 5.83 13.53 -0.91
N ILE A 345 6.28 13.09 -2.07
CA ILE A 345 7.06 11.84 -2.15
C ILE A 345 8.50 11.96 -1.63
N VAL A 346 8.84 11.14 -0.62
CA VAL A 346 10.18 11.03 -0.05
C VAL A 346 10.75 9.68 -0.45
N ILE A 347 11.84 9.74 -1.21
CA ILE A 347 12.66 8.57 -1.56
C ILE A 347 14.04 8.83 -0.95
N ILE A 348 14.44 7.98 0.01
CA ILE A 348 15.76 8.04 0.66
C ILE A 348 16.78 7.20 -0.09
#